data_AF-A0A151SHB3-F1
#
_entry.id   AF-A0A151SHB3-F1
#
_cell.length_a   1.000
_cell.length_b   1.000
_cell.length_c   1.000
_cell.angle_alpha   90.00
_cell.angle_beta   90.00
_cell.angle_gamma   90.00
#
_symmetry.space_group_name_H-M   'P 1'
#
loop_
_entity.id
_entity.type
_entity.pdbx_description
1 polymer ?
#
loop_
_entity_poly.entity_id
_entity_poly.type
_entity_poly.pdbx_seq_one_letter_code
_entity_poly.pdbx_strand_id
1 'polypeptide(L)' 'YTGLLCHIKELMVKPWTLSLIHSLREGNMCADMLAKMGSNSRIALLELEDPPPGLEAQLFADAMGLPVLRD' A
#
# COMPACT_ATOMS: atom_id res chain seq x y z
N TYR A 1 13.36 8.25 -4.88
CA TYR A 1 12.26 9.15 -4.45
C TYR A 1 12.49 10.62 -4.79
N THR A 2 13.71 11.16 -4.68
CA THR A 2 14.01 12.59 -4.93
C THR A 2 13.60 13.10 -6.32
N GLY A 3 13.84 12.34 -7.38
CA GLY A 3 13.44 12.72 -8.74
C GLY A 3 11.93 12.86 -8.92
N LEU A 4 11.13 11.92 -8.37
CA LEU A 4 9.66 12.00 -8.42
C LEU A 4 9.13 13.23 -7.67
N LEU A 5 9.72 13.55 -6.51
CA LEU A 5 9.34 14.74 -5.75
C LEU A 5 9.64 16.04 -6.50
N CYS A 6 10.77 16.12 -7.23
CA CYS A 6 11.06 17.28 -8.07
C CYS A 6 10.01 17.46 -9.17
N HIS A 7 9.65 16.40 -9.88
CA HIS A 7 8.62 16.47 -10.93
C HIS A 7 7.24 16.87 -10.39
N ILE A 8 6.83 16.33 -9.23
CA ILE A 8 5.57 16.74 -8.58
C ILE A 8 5.61 18.25 -8.28
N LYS A 9 6.71 18.75 -7.73
CA LYS A 9 6.87 20.19 -7.45
C LYS A 9 6.83 21.04 -8.72
N GLU A 10 7.44 20.59 -9.81
CA GLU A 10 7.38 21.28 -11.10
C GLU A 10 5.96 21.36 -11.65
N LEU A 11 5.18 20.30 -11.51
CA LEU A 11 3.77 20.27 -11.89
C LEU A 11 2.93 21.20 -11.01
N MET A 12 3.26 21.35 -9.73
CA MET A 12 2.56 22.26 -8.83
C MET A 12 2.73 23.75 -9.17
N VAL A 13 3.82 24.13 -9.87
CA VAL A 13 4.13 25.54 -10.20
C VAL A 13 3.48 26.01 -11.50
N LYS A 14 2.89 25.10 -12.29
CA LYS A 14 2.23 25.45 -13.56
C LYS A 14 0.96 26.29 -13.33
N PRO A 15 0.57 27.14 -14.30
CA PRO A 15 -0.60 28.03 -14.20
C PRO A 15 -1.91 27.27 -14.42
N TRP A 16 -2.16 26.24 -13.62
CA TRP A 16 -3.38 25.46 -13.59
C TRP A 16 -3.88 25.29 -12.15
N THR A 17 -5.11 24.82 -11.99
CA THR A 17 -5.63 24.45 -10.67
C THR A 17 -5.31 22.98 -10.41
N LEU A 18 -4.42 22.74 -9.45
CA LEU A 18 -4.04 21.40 -9.01
C LEU A 18 -4.45 21.20 -7.55
N SER A 19 -5.04 20.04 -7.25
CA SER A 19 -5.29 19.61 -5.87
C SER A 19 -4.62 18.26 -5.62
N LEU A 20 -3.92 18.15 -4.49
CA LEU A 20 -3.36 16.90 -4.01
C LEU A 20 -4.27 16.36 -2.91
N ILE A 21 -5.03 15.33 -3.23
CA ILE A 21 -5.88 14.64 -2.26
C ILE A 21 -5.09 13.45 -1.75
N HIS A 22 -4.55 13.58 -0.54
CA HIS A 22 -3.95 12.46 0.14
C HIS A 22 -5.06 11.67 0.85
N SER A 23 -5.40 10.50 0.31
CA SER A 23 -6.19 9.54 1.08
C SER A 23 -5.25 8.82 2.02
N LEU A 24 -5.36 9.11 3.32
CA LEU A 24 -4.74 8.29 4.36
C LEU A 24 -5.42 6.92 4.30
N ARG A 25 -4.84 5.98 3.54
CA ARG A 25 -5.19 4.57 3.71
C ARG A 25 -4.51 4.15 5.01
N GLU A 26 -5.32 3.77 5.98
CA GLU A 26 -4.83 2.97 7.10
C GLU A 26 -3.96 1.85 6.51
N GLY A 27 -2.76 1.68 7.05
CA GLY A 27 -1.84 0.67 6.54
C GLY A 27 -2.42 -0.69 6.86
N ASN A 28 -3.21 -1.24 5.95
CA ASN A 28 -3.63 -2.63 6.06
C ASN A 28 -2.41 -3.48 5.73
N MET A 29 -1.74 -3.97 6.77
CA MET A 29 -0.56 -4.80 6.66
C MET A 29 -0.83 -6.03 5.78
N CYS A 30 -2.03 -6.61 5.87
CA CYS A 30 -2.44 -7.71 5.02
C CYS A 30 -2.47 -7.31 3.54
N ALA A 31 -3.05 -6.14 3.23
CA ALA A 31 -3.09 -5.62 1.87
C ALA A 31 -1.69 -5.32 1.32
N ASP A 32 -0.79 -4.76 2.15
CA ASP A 32 0.59 -4.46 1.75
C ASP A 32 1.40 -5.74 1.50
N MET A 33 1.22 -6.78 2.33
CA MET A 33 1.82 -8.11 2.15
C MET A 33 1.34 -8.74 0.83
N LEU A 34 0.03 -8.71 0.58
CA LEU A 34 -0.57 -9.25 -0.65
C LEU A 34 -0.13 -8.46 -1.90
N ALA A 35 -0.04 -7.13 -1.81
CA ALA A 35 0.43 -6.28 -2.91
C ALA A 35 1.91 -6.57 -3.27
N LYS A 36 2.78 -6.77 -2.27
CA LYS A 36 4.19 -7.18 -2.48
C LYS A 36 4.32 -8.56 -3.10
N MET A 37 3.44 -9.49 -2.72
CA MET A 37 3.39 -10.83 -3.33
C MET A 37 2.93 -10.74 -4.79
N GLY A 38 1.89 -9.96 -5.07
CA GLY A 38 1.37 -9.72 -6.41
C GLY A 38 2.36 -9.01 -7.34
N SER A 39 3.10 -8.02 -6.85
CA SER A 39 4.07 -7.26 -7.67
C SER A 39 5.22 -8.12 -8.19
N ASN A 40 5.54 -9.21 -7.50
CA ASN A 40 6.58 -10.16 -7.90
C ASN A 40 6.04 -11.29 -8.78
N SER A 41 4.72 -11.35 -8.99
CA SER A 41 4.05 -12.38 -9.77
C SER A 41 3.79 -11.89 -11.20
N ARG A 42 3.86 -12.81 -12.17
CA ARG A 42 3.38 -12.56 -13.55
C ARG A 42 1.91 -12.99 -13.74
N ILE A 43 1.26 -13.42 -12.67
CA ILE A 43 -0.10 -13.94 -12.69
C ILE A 43 -1.07 -12.77 -12.51
N ALA A 44 -2.03 -12.65 -13.42
CA ALA A 44 -3.02 -11.57 -13.40
C ALA A 44 -4.03 -11.69 -12.25
N LEU A 45 -4.35 -12.94 -11.85
CA LEU A 45 -5.24 -13.24 -10.73
C LEU A 45 -4.79 -14.55 -10.06
N LEU A 46 -4.57 -14.51 -8.76
CA LEU A 46 -4.23 -15.67 -7.94
C LEU A 46 -5.26 -15.79 -6.82
N GLU A 47 -6.01 -16.88 -6.83
CA GLU A 47 -6.89 -17.27 -5.73
C GLU A 47 -6.10 -18.18 -4.77
N LEU A 48 -6.18 -17.88 -3.48
CA LEU A 48 -5.49 -18.62 -2.42
C LEU A 48 -6.57 -19.22 -1.52
N GLU A 49 -6.58 -20.54 -1.39
CA GLU A 49 -7.53 -21.26 -0.53
C GLU A 49 -7.14 -21.11 0.96
N ASP A 50 -5.83 -21.06 1.23
CA ASP A 50 -5.24 -20.84 2.54
C ASP A 50 -4.44 -19.53 2.60
N PRO A 51 -4.35 -18.87 3.78
CA PRO A 51 -3.55 -17.67 3.94
C PRO A 51 -2.06 -17.95 3.70
N PRO A 52 -1.35 -17.10 2.93
CA PRO A 52 0.07 -17.29 2.70
C PRO A 52 0.89 -17.14 3.99
N PRO A 53 2.08 -17.77 4.06
CA PRO A 53 2.94 -17.70 5.24
C PRO A 53 3.23 -16.25 5.64
N GLY A 54 2.97 -15.92 6.91
CA GLY A 54 3.15 -14.58 7.47
C GLY A 54 1.91 -13.67 7.40
N LEU A 55 0.90 -14.01 6.59
CA LEU A 55 -0.37 -13.27 6.57
C LEU A 55 -1.26 -13.61 7.77
N GLU A 56 -1.21 -14.84 8.28
CA GLU A 56 -2.02 -15.29 9.43
C GLU A 56 -1.84 -14.39 10.67
N ALA A 57 -0.61 -14.03 11.00
CA ALA A 57 -0.33 -13.17 12.15
C ALA A 57 -0.92 -11.76 11.95
N GLN A 58 -0.92 -11.26 10.71
CA GLN A 58 -1.50 -9.95 10.37
C GLN A 58 -3.03 -10.00 10.38
N LEU A 59 -3.63 -11.08 9.86
CA LEU A 59 -5.08 -11.32 9.90
C LEU A 59 -5.58 -11.44 11.35
N PHE A 60 -4.82 -12.12 12.21
CA PHE A 60 -5.15 -12.22 13.63
C PHE A 60 -5.06 -10.85 14.31
N ALA A 61 -4.01 -10.07 14.05
CA ALA A 61 -3.87 -8.73 14.60
C ALA A 61 -5.00 -7.78 14.14
N ASP A 62 -5.38 -7.85 12.86
CA ASP A 62 -6.49 -7.09 12.26
C ASP A 62 -7.83 -7.49 12.89
N ALA A 63 -8.11 -8.78 13.02
CA ALA A 63 -9.31 -9.30 13.66
C ALA A 63 -9.42 -8.90 15.14
N MET A 64 -8.29 -8.76 15.82
CA MET A 64 -8.20 -8.32 17.22
C MET A 64 -8.19 -6.78 17.37
N GLY A 65 -8.19 -6.02 16.27
CA GLY A 65 -8.14 -4.56 16.28
C GLY A 65 -6.85 -4.00 16.89
N LEU A 66 -5.74 -4.74 16.80
CA LEU A 66 -4.48 -4.32 17.37
C LEU A 66 -3.84 -3.20 16.53
N PRO A 67 -3.34 -2.12 17.16
CA PRO A 67 -2.67 -1.05 16.45
C PRO A 67 -1.36 -1.57 15.85
N VAL A 68 -1.20 -1.37 14.54
CA VAL A 68 0.05 -1.68 13.84
C VAL A 68 1.06 -0.55 14.11
N LEU A 69 2.16 -0.87 14.78
CA LEU A 69 3.32 0.02 14.87
C LEU A 69 4.00 0.07 13.49
N ARG A 70 4.13 1.29 12.94
CA ARG A 70 4.98 1.57 11.78
C ARG A 70 6.39 1.90 12.30
N ASP A 71 7.39 1.18 11.85
CA ASP A 71 8.81 1.61 11.93
C ASP A 71 9.11 2.72 10.92
#